data_AF-H0T4P2-F1
#
_entry.id   AF-H0T4P2-F1
#
_cell.length_a   1.000
_cell.length_b   1.000
_cell.length_c   1.000
_cell.angle_alpha   90.00
_cell.angle_beta   90.00
_cell.angle_gamma   90.00
#
_symmetry.space_group_name_H-M   'P 1'
#
loop_
_entity.id
_entity.type
_entity.pdbx_description
1 polymer ?
#
loop_
_entity_poly.entity_id
_entity_poly.type
_entity_poly.pdbx_seq_one_letter_code
_entity_poly.pdbx_strand_id
1 'polypeptide(L)'
;MNDKTAWVHPNPVQRGFVVLPDGHQISVREAKARGLEIAAWPESAKAARLHPHDPDLVVTERGQALNCNTAREAGFSIVTGLAEAPRSAESAWRSAIVRSPEAQGRAAAVAQLVSTQSPDAMTVDQARSMLRGLPLECDEQVQTPMTSNTNDPRAARLAEITAAARQYNVQRAYTSKSAPMPAARAPVNIEPVKLRRLTEIRLTALQARGANADEQKALSYALQVHDQTGAPLADTFARLNVDISKIIK
;
A
#
# COMPACT_ATOMS: atom_id res chain seq x y z
N MET A 1 -39.26 -16.55 -1.65
CA MET A 1 -38.45 -16.54 -2.88
C MET A 1 -37.94 -17.97 -3.09
N ASN A 2 -38.03 -18.51 -4.30
CA ASN A 2 -37.70 -19.92 -4.54
C ASN A 2 -36.17 -20.13 -4.46
N ASP A 3 -35.69 -20.61 -3.31
CA ASP A 3 -34.27 -20.92 -3.04
C ASP A 3 -33.69 -22.07 -3.89
N LYS A 4 -34.42 -22.55 -4.90
CA LYS A 4 -34.03 -23.66 -5.76
C LYS A 4 -33.63 -23.25 -7.17
N THR A 5 -33.65 -21.97 -7.50
CA THR A 5 -33.33 -21.50 -8.86
C THR A 5 -31.89 -20.98 -8.92
N ALA A 6 -31.07 -21.65 -9.72
CA ALA A 6 -29.72 -21.23 -10.06
C ALA A 6 -29.72 -20.56 -11.44
N TRP A 7 -28.88 -19.56 -11.64
CA TRP A 7 -28.82 -18.81 -12.90
C TRP A 7 -27.57 -19.16 -13.69
N VAL A 8 -27.70 -19.29 -15.01
CA VAL A 8 -26.52 -19.49 -15.86
C VAL A 8 -25.57 -18.31 -15.71
N HIS A 9 -24.27 -18.60 -15.55
CA HIS A 9 -23.27 -17.56 -15.41
C HIS A 9 -23.23 -16.65 -16.65
N PRO A 10 -23.23 -15.31 -16.50
CA PRO A 10 -23.33 -14.37 -17.61
C PRO A 10 -22.08 -14.31 -18.49
N ASN A 11 -20.92 -14.71 -17.96
CA ASN A 11 -19.69 -14.81 -18.74
C ASN A 11 -19.71 -16.04 -19.68
N PRO A 12 -19.56 -15.86 -21.01
CA PRO A 12 -19.55 -16.95 -21.98
C PRO A 12 -18.40 -17.96 -21.77
N VAL A 13 -17.30 -17.55 -21.12
CA VAL A 13 -16.18 -18.44 -20.78
C VAL A 13 -16.55 -19.42 -19.65
N GLN A 14 -17.51 -19.04 -18.80
CA GLN A 14 -17.95 -19.81 -17.64
C GLN A 14 -19.31 -20.50 -17.84
N ARG A 15 -19.70 -20.80 -19.09
CA ARG A 15 -20.96 -21.48 -19.44
C ARG A 15 -21.19 -22.83 -18.75
N GLY A 16 -20.16 -23.42 -18.14
CA GLY A 16 -20.27 -24.64 -17.34
C GLY A 16 -20.69 -24.43 -15.87
N PHE A 17 -20.84 -23.18 -15.44
CA PHE A 17 -21.16 -22.81 -14.06
C PHE A 17 -22.50 -22.09 -13.96
N VAL A 18 -23.14 -22.26 -12.81
CA VAL A 18 -24.35 -21.53 -12.42
C VAL A 18 -24.10 -20.78 -11.13
N VAL A 19 -24.75 -19.62 -11.00
CA VAL A 19 -24.70 -18.74 -9.85
C VAL A 19 -25.94 -18.99 -8.99
N LEU A 20 -25.70 -19.34 -7.74
CA LEU A 20 -26.71 -19.55 -6.72
C LEU A 20 -27.29 -18.22 -6.19
N PRO A 21 -28.40 -18.25 -5.43
CA PRO A 21 -28.96 -17.08 -4.75
C PRO A 21 -28.01 -16.36 -3.81
N ASP A 22 -27.13 -17.10 -3.14
CA ASP A 22 -26.11 -16.61 -2.22
C ASP A 22 -24.87 -16.01 -2.92
N GLY A 23 -24.83 -16.04 -4.26
CA GLY A 23 -23.70 -15.56 -5.03
C GLY A 23 -22.58 -16.58 -5.19
N HIS A 24 -22.69 -17.82 -4.70
CA HIS A 24 -21.70 -18.86 -4.98
C HIS A 24 -21.84 -19.42 -6.39
N GLN A 25 -20.71 -19.87 -6.95
CA GLN A 25 -20.67 -20.56 -8.24
C GLN A 25 -20.55 -22.07 -8.01
N ILE A 26 -21.41 -22.85 -8.66
CA ILE A 26 -21.29 -24.32 -8.72
C ILE A 26 -21.37 -24.78 -10.17
N SER A 27 -20.87 -25.98 -10.45
CA SER A 27 -20.96 -26.54 -11.80
C SER A 27 -22.42 -26.87 -12.16
N VAL A 28 -22.78 -26.79 -13.45
CA VAL A 28 -24.10 -27.20 -13.96
C VAL A 28 -24.43 -28.65 -13.58
N ARG A 29 -23.42 -29.54 -13.57
CA ARG A 29 -23.60 -30.95 -13.19
C ARG A 29 -23.99 -31.09 -11.72
N GLU A 30 -23.31 -30.35 -10.85
CA GLU A 30 -23.60 -30.36 -9.42
C GLU A 30 -24.94 -29.70 -9.10
N ALA A 31 -25.29 -28.62 -9.80
CA ALA A 31 -26.60 -27.98 -9.66
C ALA A 31 -27.75 -28.94 -10.02
N LYS A 32 -27.61 -29.67 -11.13
CA LYS A 32 -28.56 -30.71 -11.52
C LYS A 32 -28.61 -31.86 -10.50
N ALA A 33 -27.46 -32.28 -9.97
CA ALA A 33 -27.40 -33.31 -8.94
C ALA A 33 -28.10 -32.89 -7.64
N ARG A 34 -28.07 -31.59 -7.30
CA ARG A 34 -28.79 -30.99 -6.16
C ARG A 34 -30.26 -30.70 -6.46
N GLY A 35 -30.75 -31.00 -7.66
CA GLY A 35 -32.14 -30.74 -8.07
C GLY A 35 -32.48 -29.26 -8.23
N LEU A 36 -31.49 -28.40 -8.51
CA LEU A 36 -31.68 -26.98 -8.74
C LEU A 36 -32.20 -26.74 -10.17
N GLU A 37 -33.16 -25.84 -10.29
CA GLU A 37 -33.70 -25.39 -11.57
C GLU A 37 -32.75 -24.36 -12.18
N ILE A 38 -32.30 -24.60 -13.41
CA ILE A 38 -31.35 -23.72 -14.10
C ILE A 38 -32.12 -22.78 -15.00
N ALA A 39 -32.18 -21.50 -14.64
CA ALA A 39 -32.82 -20.46 -15.42
C ALA A 39 -31.79 -19.51 -16.04
N ALA A 40 -32.21 -18.78 -17.08
CA ALA A 40 -31.43 -17.65 -17.59
C ALA A 40 -31.35 -16.53 -16.54
N TRP A 41 -30.31 -15.70 -16.63
CA TRP A 41 -30.19 -14.54 -15.74
C TRP A 41 -31.38 -13.59 -15.94
N PRO A 42 -32.13 -13.23 -14.88
CA PRO A 42 -33.33 -12.42 -15.03
C PRO A 42 -32.97 -10.99 -15.44
N GLU A 43 -33.73 -10.42 -16.39
CA GLU A 43 -33.54 -9.05 -16.88
C GLU A 43 -33.61 -8.01 -15.75
N SER A 44 -34.45 -8.23 -14.75
CA SER A 44 -34.58 -7.34 -13.58
C SER A 44 -33.34 -7.27 -12.70
N ALA A 45 -32.46 -8.29 -12.74
CA ALA A 45 -31.22 -8.35 -11.96
C ALA A 45 -29.97 -8.13 -12.84
N LYS A 46 -30.13 -7.56 -14.05
CA LYS A 46 -29.03 -7.14 -14.92
C LYS A 46 -28.52 -5.73 -14.59
N ALA A 47 -28.57 -5.35 -13.32
CA ALA A 47 -27.90 -4.17 -12.81
C ALA A 47 -26.54 -4.58 -12.23
N ALA A 48 -25.46 -3.99 -12.73
CA ALA A 48 -24.13 -4.15 -12.19
C ALA A 48 -23.59 -2.80 -11.70
N ARG A 49 -22.87 -2.82 -10.58
CA ARG A 49 -22.21 -1.65 -10.00
C ARG A 49 -20.72 -1.73 -10.26
N LEU A 50 -20.03 -0.60 -10.39
CA LEU A 50 -18.57 -0.59 -10.47
C LEU A 50 -17.95 -1.16 -9.18
N HIS A 51 -16.86 -1.92 -9.31
CA HIS A 51 -16.11 -2.42 -8.17
C HIS A 51 -15.44 -1.25 -7.43
N PRO A 52 -15.46 -1.21 -6.07
CA PRO A 52 -14.98 -0.04 -5.31
C PRO A 52 -13.50 0.30 -5.50
N HIS A 53 -12.70 -0.70 -5.87
CA HIS A 53 -11.23 -0.58 -5.95
C HIS A 53 -10.68 -0.79 -7.36
N ASP A 54 -11.45 -1.39 -8.28
CA ASP A 54 -11.00 -1.74 -9.63
C ASP A 54 -12.01 -1.22 -10.68
N PRO A 55 -11.68 -0.17 -11.44
CA PRO A 55 -12.62 0.45 -12.38
C PRO A 55 -12.98 -0.44 -13.58
N ASP A 56 -12.18 -1.47 -13.85
CA ASP A 56 -12.40 -2.42 -14.95
C ASP A 56 -13.34 -3.57 -14.57
N LEU A 57 -13.69 -3.67 -13.29
CA LEU A 57 -14.56 -4.70 -12.75
C LEU A 57 -15.92 -4.11 -12.36
N VAL A 58 -16.96 -4.88 -12.60
CA VAL A 58 -18.31 -4.62 -12.15
C VAL A 58 -18.81 -5.76 -11.29
N VAL A 59 -19.46 -5.43 -10.19
CA VAL A 59 -20.08 -6.34 -9.26
C VAL A 59 -21.58 -6.40 -9.55
N THR A 60 -22.06 -7.58 -9.89
CA THR A 60 -23.50 -7.85 -10.01
C THR A 60 -24.20 -7.80 -8.65
N GLU A 61 -25.53 -7.73 -8.64
CA GLU A 61 -26.32 -7.73 -7.40
C GLU A 61 -26.03 -8.94 -6.47
N ARG A 62 -25.63 -10.08 -7.05
CA ARG A 62 -25.25 -11.30 -6.31
C ARG A 62 -23.74 -11.41 -6.01
N GLY A 63 -23.02 -10.29 -6.02
CA GLY A 63 -21.61 -10.23 -5.59
C GLY A 63 -20.59 -10.79 -6.60
N GLN A 64 -21.02 -11.19 -7.79
CA GLN A 64 -20.10 -11.67 -8.83
C GLN A 64 -19.37 -10.52 -9.51
N ALA A 65 -18.04 -10.59 -9.50
CA ALA A 65 -17.17 -9.66 -10.22
C ALA A 65 -17.00 -10.11 -11.69
N LEU A 66 -17.35 -9.23 -12.61
CA LEU A 66 -17.24 -9.41 -14.06
C LEU A 66 -16.42 -8.25 -14.63
N ASN A 67 -15.74 -8.47 -15.74
CA ASN A 67 -15.15 -7.36 -16.49
C ASN A 67 -16.26 -6.48 -17.09
N CYS A 68 -16.08 -5.16 -17.07
CA CYS A 68 -16.95 -4.17 -17.71
C CYS A 68 -17.37 -4.57 -19.14
N ASN A 69 -16.44 -5.06 -19.96
CA ASN A 69 -16.74 -5.43 -21.35
C ASN A 69 -17.64 -6.66 -21.42
N THR A 70 -17.32 -7.69 -20.65
CA THR A 70 -18.12 -8.92 -20.57
C THR A 70 -19.51 -8.67 -20.01
N ALA A 71 -19.64 -7.75 -19.05
CA ALA A 71 -20.93 -7.37 -18.49
C ALA A 71 -21.80 -6.63 -19.52
N ARG A 72 -21.23 -5.71 -20.31
CA ARG A 72 -21.97 -5.05 -21.41
C ARG A 72 -22.41 -6.04 -22.48
N GLU A 73 -21.54 -6.97 -22.88
CA GLU A 73 -21.87 -8.03 -23.84
C GLU A 73 -22.98 -8.95 -23.33
N ALA A 74 -23.02 -9.21 -22.03
CA ALA A 74 -24.08 -9.98 -21.38
C ALA A 74 -25.38 -9.17 -21.14
N GLY A 75 -25.41 -7.90 -21.54
CA GLY A 75 -26.58 -7.02 -21.44
C GLY A 75 -26.80 -6.40 -20.06
N PHE A 76 -25.75 -6.31 -19.22
CA PHE A 76 -25.86 -5.61 -17.93
C PHE A 76 -25.84 -4.09 -18.12
N SER A 77 -26.78 -3.43 -17.46
CA SER A 77 -26.74 -1.98 -17.25
C SER A 77 -25.74 -1.68 -16.14
N ILE A 78 -24.62 -1.05 -16.52
CA ILE A 78 -23.61 -0.60 -15.56
C ILE A 78 -24.09 0.72 -14.98
N VAL A 79 -24.55 0.68 -13.73
CA VAL A 79 -24.91 1.88 -13.00
C VAL A 79 -23.59 2.53 -12.57
N THR A 80 -23.14 3.53 -13.33
CA THR A 80 -21.97 4.38 -13.02
C THR A 80 -22.21 5.34 -11.85
N GLY A 81 -23.35 5.20 -11.17
CA GLY A 81 -23.61 5.85 -9.91
C GLY A 81 -22.60 5.40 -8.86
N LEU A 82 -21.53 6.18 -8.70
CA LEU A 82 -21.19 6.75 -7.39
C LEU A 82 -22.43 7.45 -6.82
N ALA A 83 -23.52 6.71 -6.60
CA ALA A 83 -24.48 7.04 -5.59
C ALA A 83 -23.72 6.78 -4.30
N GLU A 84 -22.93 7.77 -3.91
CA GLU A 84 -22.55 7.98 -2.53
C GLU A 84 -23.79 7.62 -1.72
N ALA A 85 -23.70 6.51 -0.99
CA ALA A 85 -24.68 6.16 0.04
C ALA A 85 -25.05 7.47 0.75
N PRO A 86 -26.34 7.75 1.01
CA PRO A 86 -26.82 9.07 1.39
C PRO A 86 -25.85 9.68 2.39
N ARG A 87 -24.98 10.57 1.90
CA ARG A 87 -23.97 11.18 2.77
C ARG A 87 -24.81 11.92 3.78
N SER A 88 -24.66 11.57 5.06
CA SER A 88 -25.19 12.43 6.10
C SER A 88 -24.78 13.86 5.76
N ALA A 89 -25.65 14.84 6.01
CA ALA A 89 -25.33 16.25 5.75
C ALA A 89 -23.95 16.63 6.30
N GLU A 90 -23.55 15.97 7.40
CA GLU A 90 -22.24 16.01 8.02
C GLU A 90 -21.11 15.47 7.11
N SER A 91 -21.25 14.30 6.50
CA SER A 91 -20.24 13.77 5.57
C SER A 91 -20.08 14.65 4.32
N ALA A 92 -21.17 15.19 3.77
CA ALA A 92 -21.12 16.09 2.64
C ALA A 92 -20.41 17.40 3.01
N TRP A 93 -20.76 17.98 4.15
CA TRP A 93 -20.14 19.19 4.69
C TRP A 93 -18.64 19.02 4.95
N ARG A 94 -18.24 17.93 5.62
CA ARG A 94 -16.82 17.60 5.87
C ARG A 94 -16.03 17.50 4.57
N SER A 95 -16.59 16.81 3.58
CA SER A 95 -15.95 16.64 2.28
C SER A 95 -15.79 17.95 1.52
N ALA A 96 -16.76 18.87 1.65
CA ALA A 96 -16.74 20.17 0.99
C ALA A 96 -15.68 21.14 1.57
N ILE A 97 -15.35 20.98 2.85
CA ILE A 97 -14.30 21.75 3.53
C ILE A 97 -12.92 21.18 3.21
N VAL A 98 -12.74 19.86 3.33
CA VAL A 98 -11.45 19.20 3.06
C VAL A 98 -10.99 19.39 1.61
N ARG A 99 -11.94 19.44 0.66
CA ARG A 99 -11.64 19.66 -0.77
C ARG A 99 -11.52 21.13 -1.15
N SER A 100 -11.69 22.07 -0.22
CA SER A 100 -11.62 23.49 -0.55
C SER A 100 -10.16 23.92 -0.81
N PRO A 101 -9.92 24.90 -1.68
CA PRO A 101 -8.57 25.39 -1.93
C PRO A 101 -7.95 26.03 -0.67
N GLU A 102 -8.78 26.58 0.23
CA GLU A 102 -8.33 27.19 1.49
C GLU A 102 -7.84 26.15 2.51
N ALA A 103 -8.26 24.89 2.37
CA ALA A 103 -7.77 23.76 3.17
C ALA A 103 -6.36 23.30 2.78
N GLN A 104 -5.88 23.66 1.58
CA GLN A 104 -4.54 23.30 1.13
C GLN A 104 -3.49 24.06 1.96
N GLY A 105 -2.64 23.31 2.67
CA GLY A 105 -1.63 23.88 3.58
C GLY A 105 -2.16 24.29 4.96
N ARG A 106 -3.35 23.81 5.36
CA ARG A 106 -3.97 24.07 6.67
C ARG A 106 -4.64 22.82 7.25
N ALA A 107 -3.94 21.69 7.23
CA ALA A 107 -4.53 20.39 7.56
C ALA A 107 -4.93 20.30 9.03
N ALA A 108 -4.15 20.90 9.95
CA ALA A 108 -4.46 20.88 11.38
C ALA A 108 -5.68 21.76 11.70
N ALA A 109 -5.77 22.95 11.10
CA ALA A 109 -6.94 23.81 11.26
C ALA A 109 -8.23 23.15 10.71
N VAL A 110 -8.14 22.48 9.56
CA VAL A 110 -9.27 21.73 8.98
C VAL A 110 -9.69 20.59 9.89
N ALA A 111 -8.73 19.84 10.46
CA ALA A 111 -9.03 18.74 11.38
C ALA A 111 -9.74 19.24 12.65
N GLN A 112 -9.26 20.35 13.23
CA GLN A 112 -9.90 20.95 14.41
C GLN A 112 -11.31 21.43 14.08
N LEU A 113 -11.50 22.10 12.95
CA LEU A 113 -12.78 22.63 12.51
C LEU A 113 -13.79 21.50 12.27
N VAL A 114 -13.38 20.43 11.59
CA VAL A 114 -14.23 19.26 11.31
C VAL A 114 -14.56 18.45 12.56
N SER A 115 -13.71 18.47 13.59
CA SER A 115 -13.93 17.79 14.86
C SER A 115 -14.84 18.56 15.83
N THR A 116 -14.88 19.89 15.73
CA THR A 116 -15.60 20.76 16.68
C THR A 116 -16.93 21.27 16.14
N GLN A 117 -17.09 21.32 14.82
CA GLN A 117 -18.24 21.92 14.17
C GLN A 117 -19.04 20.91 13.37
N SER A 118 -20.31 21.24 13.16
CA SER A 118 -21.31 20.44 12.45
C SER A 118 -21.98 21.29 11.36
N PRO A 119 -22.61 20.68 10.34
CA PRO A 119 -23.30 21.41 9.27
C PRO A 119 -24.42 22.33 9.78
N ASP A 120 -25.01 22.05 10.94
CA ASP A 120 -26.07 22.87 11.54
C ASP A 120 -25.52 24.09 12.28
N ALA A 121 -24.29 23.98 12.82
CA ALA A 121 -23.64 25.05 13.57
C ALA A 121 -22.92 26.06 12.65
N MET A 122 -22.40 25.61 11.50
CA MET A 122 -21.59 26.45 10.62
C MET A 122 -21.73 26.04 9.16
N THR A 123 -21.93 27.01 8.27
CA THR A 123 -22.01 26.74 6.83
C THR A 123 -20.62 26.50 6.22
N VAL A 124 -20.57 25.87 5.03
CA VAL A 124 -19.31 25.61 4.32
C VAL A 124 -18.56 26.92 4.00
N ASP A 125 -19.28 28.00 3.68
CA ASP A 125 -18.65 29.29 3.34
C ASP A 125 -18.06 29.99 4.58
N GLN A 126 -18.70 29.83 5.75
CA GLN A 126 -18.13 30.28 7.02
C GLN A 126 -16.88 29.50 7.39
N ALA A 127 -16.89 28.17 7.18
CA ALA A 127 -15.70 27.35 7.38
C ALA A 127 -14.53 27.80 6.49
N ARG A 128 -14.80 28.10 5.21
CA ARG A 128 -13.79 28.60 4.26
C ARG A 128 -13.26 29.98 4.64
N SER A 129 -14.11 30.88 5.12
CA SER A 129 -13.68 32.22 5.54
C SER A 129 -12.76 32.15 6.76
N MET A 130 -13.02 31.24 7.71
CA MET A 130 -12.12 30.98 8.84
C MET A 130 -10.77 30.44 8.38
N LEU A 131 -10.76 29.48 7.45
CA LEU A 131 -9.51 28.93 6.90
C LEU A 131 -8.69 29.98 6.14
N ARG A 132 -9.34 30.89 5.42
CA ARG A 132 -8.67 31.99 4.71
C ARG A 132 -7.99 32.99 5.65
N GLY A 133 -8.55 33.20 6.85
CA GLY A 133 -8.00 34.10 7.86
C GLY A 133 -6.79 33.54 8.61
N LEU A 134 -6.51 32.24 8.47
CA LEU A 134 -5.40 31.58 9.14
C LEU A 134 -4.12 31.62 8.29
N PRO A 135 -2.94 31.82 8.92
CA PRO A 135 -1.67 31.66 8.22
C PRO A 135 -1.56 30.24 7.65
N LEU A 136 -0.83 30.09 6.53
CA LEU A 136 -0.48 28.76 6.04
C LEU A 136 0.38 28.07 7.09
N GLU A 137 0.12 26.79 7.32
CA GLU A 137 0.97 25.96 8.15
C GLU A 137 2.32 25.85 7.40
N CYS A 138 3.31 26.64 7.83
CA CYS A 138 4.70 26.31 7.52
C CYS A 138 4.96 24.94 8.15
N ASP A 139 5.65 24.04 7.45
CA ASP A 139 6.15 22.79 8.03
C ASP A 139 6.97 23.14 9.27
N GLU A 140 6.31 23.14 10.42
CA GLU A 140 6.95 23.30 11.70
C GLU A 140 7.77 22.02 11.84
N GLN A 141 9.08 22.17 11.71
CA GLN A 141 10.04 21.17 12.15
C GLN A 141 9.51 20.60 13.45
N VAL A 142 9.14 19.32 13.41
CA VAL A 142 8.71 18.46 14.51
C VAL A 142 9.20 19.03 15.84
N GLN A 143 8.39 19.90 16.46
CA GLN A 143 8.52 20.15 17.88
C GLN A 143 7.97 18.88 18.51
N THR A 144 8.88 17.95 18.76
CA THR A 144 8.67 16.82 19.64
C THR A 144 7.92 17.31 20.87
N PRO A 145 6.73 16.78 21.19
CA PRO A 145 6.09 17.09 22.44
C PRO A 145 7.07 16.72 23.55
N MET A 146 7.44 17.70 24.38
CA MET A 146 8.07 17.44 25.66
C MET A 146 7.08 16.65 26.51
N THR A 147 7.11 15.32 26.40
CA THR A 147 6.57 14.46 27.45
C THR A 147 7.68 14.26 28.48
N SER A 148 7.63 15.13 29.48
CA SER A 148 8.20 14.90 30.79
C SER A 148 7.61 13.61 31.36
N ASN A 149 8.28 12.48 31.14
CA ASN A 149 8.35 11.32 32.04
C ASN A 149 9.03 10.16 31.34
N THR A 150 10.36 10.12 31.36
CA THR A 150 11.16 8.88 31.49
C THR A 150 12.60 9.32 31.80
N ASN A 151 13.00 9.21 33.07
CA ASN A 151 14.31 9.63 33.60
C ASN A 151 15.49 8.73 33.13
N ASP A 152 15.37 8.02 32.01
CA ASP A 152 16.42 7.12 31.52
C ASP A 152 16.83 7.47 30.08
N PRO A 153 18.05 8.02 29.87
CA PRO A 153 18.53 8.39 28.53
C PRO A 153 18.71 7.17 27.61
N ARG A 154 18.84 5.96 28.18
CA ARG A 154 18.86 4.71 27.42
C ARG A 154 17.48 4.33 26.87
N ALA A 155 16.41 4.57 27.62
CA ALA A 155 15.06 4.26 27.18
C ALA A 155 14.62 5.19 26.04
N ALA A 156 14.96 6.49 26.15
CA ALA A 156 14.74 7.46 25.07
C ALA A 156 15.46 7.05 23.77
N ARG A 157 16.74 6.65 23.89
CA ARG A 157 17.53 6.20 22.74
C ARG A 157 17.00 4.90 22.12
N LEU A 158 16.49 3.98 22.93
CA LEU A 158 15.86 2.74 22.43
C LEU A 158 14.54 3.01 21.71
N ALA A 159 13.72 3.96 22.21
CA ALA A 159 12.49 4.39 21.55
C ALA A 159 12.77 5.03 20.18
N GLU A 160 13.80 5.87 20.09
CA GLU A 160 14.24 6.48 18.84
C GLU A 160 14.73 5.42 17.83
N ILE A 161 15.56 4.48 18.27
CA ILE A 161 16.05 3.38 17.42
C ILE A 161 14.90 2.51 16.92
N THR A 162 13.91 2.20 17.76
CA THR A 162 12.75 1.40 17.36
C THR A 162 11.83 2.15 16.41
N ALA A 163 11.65 3.46 16.58
CA ALA A 163 10.92 4.29 15.63
C ALA A 163 11.61 4.34 14.26
N ALA A 164 12.93 4.57 14.24
CA ALA A 164 13.73 4.58 13.02
C ALA A 164 13.73 3.23 12.30
N ALA A 165 13.84 2.12 13.04
CA ALA A 165 13.78 0.77 12.47
C ALA A 165 12.39 0.44 11.88
N ARG A 166 11.30 0.89 12.51
CA ARG A 166 9.94 0.75 11.97
C ARG A 166 9.78 1.54 10.68
N GLN A 167 10.21 2.80 10.65
CA GLN A 167 10.16 3.64 9.44
C GLN A 167 10.98 3.02 8.30
N TYR A 168 12.17 2.50 8.61
CA TYR A 168 13.01 1.81 7.64
C TYR A 168 12.33 0.55 7.07
N ASN A 169 11.69 -0.26 7.91
CA ASN A 169 10.97 -1.46 7.47
C ASN A 169 9.71 -1.15 6.66
N VAL A 170 8.99 -0.08 7.00
CA VAL A 170 7.84 0.41 6.23
C VAL A 170 8.29 0.91 4.86
N GLN A 171 9.39 1.67 4.79
CA GLN A 171 9.95 2.14 3.53
C GLN A 171 10.53 1.01 2.65
N ARG A 172 10.90 -0.13 3.23
CA ARG A 172 11.50 -1.28 2.51
C ARG A 172 10.54 -2.41 2.16
N ALA A 173 9.23 -2.26 2.37
CA ALA A 173 8.23 -3.20 1.85
C ALA A 173 8.47 -4.68 2.22
N TYR A 174 8.64 -4.98 3.51
CA TYR A 174 8.47 -6.35 4.01
C TYR A 174 7.06 -6.52 4.59
N THR A 175 6.05 -6.65 3.72
CA THR A 175 4.88 -7.44 4.06
C THR A 175 5.25 -8.91 3.89
N SER A 176 5.08 -9.67 4.96
CA SER A 176 5.40 -11.08 5.03
C SER A 176 4.51 -11.92 4.12
N LYS A 177 5.13 -12.97 3.56
CA LYS A 177 4.58 -14.17 2.90
C LYS A 177 4.20 -14.02 1.42
N SER A 178 4.92 -14.81 0.61
CA SER A 178 4.72 -15.15 -0.81
C SER A 178 4.89 -14.05 -1.87
N ALA A 179 6.06 -13.42 -1.93
CA ALA A 179 6.57 -12.86 -3.18
C ALA A 179 7.76 -13.69 -3.67
N PRO A 180 7.82 -14.10 -4.94
CA PRO A 180 8.96 -14.82 -5.49
C PRO A 180 10.21 -13.96 -5.30
N MET A 181 11.30 -14.55 -4.81
CA MET A 181 12.57 -13.86 -4.63
C MET A 181 12.91 -13.10 -5.91
N PRO A 182 13.06 -11.75 -5.87
CA PRO A 182 13.62 -11.07 -7.01
C PRO A 182 15.02 -11.63 -7.21
N ALA A 183 15.31 -12.10 -8.42
CA ALA A 183 16.62 -12.57 -8.83
C ALA A 183 17.68 -11.63 -8.26
N ALA A 184 18.73 -12.21 -7.66
CA ALA A 184 19.83 -11.48 -7.06
C ALA A 184 20.18 -10.32 -7.98
N ARG A 185 19.86 -9.09 -7.54
CA ARG A 185 20.18 -7.89 -8.32
C ARG A 185 21.68 -7.96 -8.55
N ALA A 186 22.08 -7.99 -9.82
CA ALA A 186 23.48 -7.84 -10.23
C ALA A 186 24.08 -6.70 -9.39
N PRO A 187 25.33 -6.85 -8.90
CA PRO A 187 25.92 -5.89 -7.99
C PRO A 187 25.79 -4.51 -8.61
N VAL A 188 24.86 -3.72 -8.06
CA VAL A 188 24.74 -2.31 -8.35
C VAL A 188 26.14 -1.75 -8.10
N ASN A 189 26.55 -0.80 -8.93
CA ASN A 189 27.84 -0.13 -8.89
C ASN A 189 28.07 0.53 -7.51
N ILE A 190 28.38 -0.26 -6.49
CA ILE A 190 28.58 0.18 -5.12
C ILE A 190 30.05 0.60 -5.06
N GLU A 191 30.26 1.90 -4.90
CA GLU A 191 31.60 2.46 -4.71
C GLU A 191 32.35 1.67 -3.63
N PRO A 192 33.63 1.30 -3.86
CA PRO A 192 34.40 0.46 -2.94
C PRO A 192 34.48 1.06 -1.52
N VAL A 193 34.50 2.39 -1.43
CA VAL A 193 34.47 3.14 -0.16
C VAL A 193 33.20 2.86 0.65
N LYS A 194 32.05 2.72 -0.01
CA LYS A 194 30.77 2.38 0.66
C LYS A 194 30.77 0.94 1.15
N LEU A 195 31.35 0.01 0.40
CA LEU A 195 31.49 -1.39 0.82
C LEU A 195 32.36 -1.51 2.08
N ARG A 196 33.50 -0.80 2.12
CA ARG A 196 34.36 -0.74 3.30
C ARG A 196 33.64 -0.19 4.54
N ARG A 197 32.93 0.93 4.40
CA ARG A 197 32.17 1.51 5.53
C ARG A 197 31.10 0.56 6.05
N LEU A 198 30.43 -0.17 5.16
CA LEU A 198 29.41 -1.15 5.56
C LEU A 198 30.02 -2.35 6.32
N THR A 199 31.19 -2.84 5.90
CA THR A 199 31.87 -3.94 6.59
C THR A 199 32.45 -3.48 7.95
N GLU A 200 32.97 -2.26 8.05
CA GLU A 200 33.41 -1.65 9.33
C GLU A 200 32.25 -1.47 10.32
N ILE A 201 31.10 -0.95 9.86
CA ILE A 201 29.90 -0.81 10.69
C ILE A 201 29.42 -2.18 11.19
N ARG A 202 29.42 -3.20 10.32
CA ARG A 202 29.00 -4.55 10.68
C ARG A 202 29.95 -5.20 11.68
N LEU A 203 31.25 -5.02 11.52
CA LEU A 203 32.25 -5.52 12.45
C LEU A 203 32.12 -4.86 13.82
N THR A 204 31.94 -3.53 13.86
CA THR A 204 31.73 -2.76 15.10
C THR A 204 30.44 -3.20 15.82
N ALA A 205 29.36 -3.42 15.06
CA ALA A 205 28.10 -3.92 15.61
C ALA A 205 28.23 -5.35 16.18
N LEU A 206 29.01 -6.23 15.53
CA LEU A 206 29.27 -7.59 16.02
C LEU A 206 30.15 -7.60 17.27
N GLN A 207 31.14 -6.70 17.35
CA GLN A 207 31.97 -6.54 18.55
C GLN A 207 31.15 -6.02 19.74
N ALA A 208 30.23 -5.08 19.51
CA ALA A 208 29.35 -4.55 20.55
C ALA A 208 28.29 -5.56 21.04
N ARG A 209 27.88 -6.50 20.18
CA ARG A 209 26.82 -7.49 20.48
C ARG A 209 27.33 -8.80 21.09
N GLY A 210 28.65 -9.01 21.11
CA GLY A 210 29.28 -10.10 21.86
C GLY A 210 28.99 -11.52 21.35
N ALA A 211 28.93 -11.75 20.04
CA ALA A 211 28.81 -13.11 19.49
C ALA A 211 29.36 -13.23 18.05
N ASN A 212 29.81 -14.45 17.70
CA ASN A 212 30.37 -14.96 16.44
C ASN A 212 31.82 -14.56 16.11
N ALA A 213 32.78 -15.24 16.75
CA ALA A 213 34.22 -15.07 16.50
C ALA A 213 34.62 -15.37 15.04
N ASP A 214 33.96 -16.32 14.38
CA ASP A 214 34.29 -16.70 13.00
C ASP A 214 33.81 -15.65 11.99
N GLU A 215 32.64 -15.05 12.21
CA GLU A 215 32.16 -13.94 11.37
C GLU A 215 33.02 -12.68 11.57
N GLN A 216 33.50 -12.42 12.80
CA GLN A 216 34.42 -11.32 13.07
C GLN A 216 35.78 -11.53 12.37
N LYS A 217 36.32 -12.74 12.38
CA LYS A 217 37.55 -13.10 11.64
C LYS A 217 37.35 -12.98 10.13
N ALA A 218 36.22 -13.44 9.60
CA ALA A 218 35.91 -13.31 8.17
C ALA A 218 35.79 -11.85 7.73
N LEU A 219 35.13 -10.99 8.53
CA LEU A 219 34.95 -9.58 8.23
C LEU A 219 36.24 -8.76 8.37
N SER A 220 37.08 -9.07 9.36
CA SER A 220 38.39 -8.44 9.50
C SER A 220 39.34 -8.85 8.38
N TYR A 221 39.33 -10.12 7.98
CA TYR A 221 40.07 -10.59 6.80
C TYR A 221 39.57 -9.92 5.52
N ALA A 222 38.26 -9.79 5.33
CA ALA A 222 37.69 -9.11 4.16
C ALA A 222 38.09 -7.62 4.09
N LEU A 223 38.16 -6.93 5.22
CA LEU A 223 38.67 -5.55 5.29
C LEU A 223 40.16 -5.47 4.93
N GLN A 224 40.96 -6.42 5.44
CA GLN A 224 42.39 -6.49 5.13
C GLN A 224 42.63 -6.75 3.64
N VAL A 225 41.90 -7.69 3.04
CA VAL A 225 41.99 -7.99 1.59
C VAL A 225 41.50 -6.79 0.76
N HIS A 226 40.44 -6.11 1.19
CA HIS A 226 40.00 -4.88 0.54
C HIS A 226 41.10 -3.82 0.51
N ASP A 227 41.78 -3.57 1.64
CA ASP A 227 42.82 -2.55 1.72
C ASP A 227 44.12 -2.95 1.01
N GLN A 228 44.47 -4.24 1.01
CA GLN A 228 45.70 -4.73 0.38
C GLN A 228 45.59 -4.94 -1.14
N THR A 229 44.44 -5.41 -1.63
CA THR A 229 44.28 -5.79 -3.05
C THR A 229 43.09 -5.10 -3.72
N GLY A 230 41.96 -4.95 -3.02
CA GLY A 230 40.74 -4.38 -3.60
C GLY A 230 40.88 -2.89 -3.99
N ALA A 231 41.36 -2.06 -3.06
CA ALA A 231 41.54 -0.62 -3.25
C ALA A 231 42.55 -0.26 -4.35
N PRO A 232 43.79 -0.80 -4.37
CA PRO A 232 44.74 -0.47 -5.43
C PRO A 232 44.25 -0.94 -6.81
N LEU A 233 43.57 -2.08 -6.89
CA LEU A 233 43.01 -2.58 -8.15
C LEU A 233 41.87 -1.69 -8.66
N ALA A 234 40.96 -1.27 -7.78
CA ALA A 234 39.89 -0.33 -8.11
C ALA A 234 40.44 1.03 -8.59
N ASP A 235 41.49 1.54 -7.93
CA ASP A 235 42.18 2.76 -8.35
C ASP A 235 42.85 2.62 -9.73
N THR A 236 43.47 1.46 -10.03
CA THR A 236 44.04 1.22 -11.36
C THR A 236 42.97 1.16 -12.45
N PHE A 237 41.83 0.53 -12.20
CA PHE A 237 40.73 0.50 -13.16
C PHE A 237 40.08 1.87 -13.36
N ALA A 238 39.96 2.66 -12.29
CA ALA A 238 39.49 4.04 -12.37
C ALA A 238 40.46 4.91 -13.20
N ARG A 239 41.78 4.78 -12.99
CA ARG A 239 42.80 5.51 -13.78
C ARG A 239 42.81 5.09 -15.25
N LEU A 240 42.54 3.83 -15.54
CA LEU A 240 42.45 3.30 -16.90
C LEU A 240 41.07 3.53 -17.54
N ASN A 241 40.14 4.17 -16.82
CA ASN A 241 38.76 4.44 -17.24
C ASN A 241 38.03 3.17 -17.72
N VAL A 242 38.35 2.03 -17.10
CA VAL A 242 37.80 0.73 -17.43
C VAL A 242 36.49 0.53 -16.69
N ASP A 243 35.42 0.28 -17.42
CA ASP A 243 34.10 -0.03 -16.86
C ASP A 243 34.10 -1.45 -16.28
N ILE A 244 34.31 -1.53 -14.97
CA ILE A 244 34.44 -2.78 -14.20
C ILE A 244 33.14 -3.61 -14.25
N SER A 245 32.00 -2.99 -14.56
CA SER A 245 30.71 -3.68 -14.71
C SER A 245 30.68 -4.69 -15.86
N LYS A 246 31.64 -4.61 -16.79
CA LYS A 246 31.77 -5.54 -17.92
C LYS A 246 32.74 -6.70 -17.66
N ILE A 247 33.53 -6.64 -16.60
CA ILE A 247 34.58 -7.62 -16.28
C ILE A 247 34.06 -8.68 -15.31
N ILE A 248 33.19 -8.31 -14.39
CA ILE A 248 32.59 -9.23 -13.42
C ILE A 248 31.21 -9.64 -13.95
N LYS A 249 31.14 -10.82 -14.57
CA LYS A 249 29.87 -11.52 -14.87
C LYS A 249 29.45 -12.38 -13.69
#